data_AF-A0A924ZH33-F1
#
_entry.id   AF-A0A924ZH33-F1
#
_cell.length_a   1.000
_cell.length_b   1.000
_cell.length_c   1.000
_cell.angle_alpha   90.00
_cell.angle_beta   90.00
_cell.angle_gamma   90.00
#
_symmetry.space_group_name_H-M   'P 1'
#
loop_
_entity.id
_entity.type
_entity.pdbx_description
1 polymer ?
#
loop_
_entity_poly.entity_id
_entity_poly.type
_entity_poly.pdbx_seq_one_letter_code
_entity_poly.pdbx_strand_id
1 'polypeptide(L)' 'MAGIAIMRTEVTASALRMAAGKTKEARAARRMLGIALVRDGGDRAMAAETCGMDRQTLRDGVHRSTAEGLAGL' A
#
# COMPACT_ATOMS: atom_id res chain seq x y z
N MET A 1 15.04 -8.07 16.37
CA MET A 1 14.95 -7.17 15.19
C MET A 1 15.10 -8.01 13.94
N ALA A 2 14.00 -8.33 13.24
CA ALA A 2 14.07 -9.06 11.98
C ALA A 2 14.16 -8.05 10.83
N GLY A 3 15.34 -7.91 10.25
CA GLY A 3 15.55 -7.20 8.99
C GLY A 3 14.83 -7.95 7.88
N ILE A 4 13.80 -7.32 7.30
CA ILE A 4 13.10 -7.86 6.15
C ILE A 4 13.79 -7.29 4.91
N ALA A 5 14.80 -8.01 4.45
CA ALA A 5 15.30 -7.90 3.09
C ALA A 5 14.23 -8.43 2.14
N ILE A 6 13.48 -7.54 1.48
CA ILE A 6 12.65 -7.91 0.33
C ILE A 6 12.96 -6.92 -0.80
N MET A 7 14.04 -7.19 -1.52
CA MET A 7 14.06 -6.89 -2.95
C MET A 7 13.12 -7.89 -3.65
N ARG A 8 12.52 -7.47 -4.78
CA ARG A 8 11.73 -8.24 -5.77
C ARG A 8 10.21 -8.05 -5.72
N THR A 9 9.79 -6.81 -5.91
CA THR A 9 8.93 -6.32 -7.01
C THR A 9 8.49 -4.94 -6.54
N GLU A 10 9.36 -3.95 -6.74
CA GLU A 10 9.11 -2.60 -6.24
C GLU A 10 8.02 -1.94 -7.10
N VAL A 11 6.76 -2.29 -6.81
CA VAL A 11 5.66 -1.40 -7.17
C VAL A 11 5.94 -0.10 -6.42
N THR A 12 6.40 0.89 -7.18
CA THR A 12 6.75 2.20 -6.63
C THR A 12 5.50 2.91 -6.13
N ALA A 13 5.67 3.88 -5.22
CA ALA A 13 4.56 4.73 -4.78
C ALA A 13 3.83 5.39 -5.98
N SER A 14 4.59 5.79 -7.01
CA SER A 14 4.05 6.33 -8.26
C SER A 14 3.22 5.30 -9.04
N ALA A 15 3.66 4.05 -9.13
CA ALA A 15 2.90 2.98 -9.78
C ALA A 15 1.59 2.68 -9.03
N LEU A 16 1.61 2.69 -7.69
CA LEU A 16 0.42 2.55 -6.86
C LEU A 16 -0.58 3.69 -7.07
N ARG A 17 -0.11 4.94 -7.14
CA ARG A 17 -0.96 6.10 -7.44
C ARG A 17 -1.60 5.99 -8.84
N MET A 18 -0.82 5.58 -9.84
CA MET A 18 -1.35 5.37 -11.19
C MET A 18 -2.37 4.24 -11.24
N ALA A 19 -2.14 3.13 -10.53
CA ALA A 19 -3.09 2.03 -10.43
C ALA A 19 -4.37 2.45 -9.69
N ALA A 20 -4.24 3.25 -8.62
CA ALA A 20 -5.38 3.80 -7.89
C ALA A 20 -6.26 4.70 -8.76
N GLY A 21 -5.66 5.48 -9.67
CA GLY A 21 -6.41 6.29 -10.64
C GLY A 21 -7.10 5.48 -11.75
N LYS A 22 -6.68 4.24 -11.98
CA LYS A 22 -7.24 3.35 -13.03
C LYS A 22 -8.26 2.34 -12.49
N THR A 23 -8.27 2.09 -11.18
CA THR A 23 -9.22 1.17 -10.57
C THR A 23 -10.58 1.84 -10.34
N LYS A 24 -11.66 1.08 -10.57
CA LYS A 24 -13.03 1.51 -10.26
C LYS A 24 -13.43 1.17 -8.82
N GLU A 25 -12.64 0.34 -8.15
CA GLU A 25 -12.90 -0.12 -6.79
C GLU A 25 -12.33 0.86 -5.76
N ALA A 26 -13.20 1.65 -5.14
CA ALA A 26 -12.81 2.70 -4.19
C ALA A 26 -12.00 2.15 -2.99
N ARG A 27 -12.28 0.92 -2.54
CA ARG A 27 -11.51 0.26 -1.47
C ARG A 27 -10.08 -0.09 -1.92
N ALA A 28 -9.94 -0.63 -3.14
CA ALA A 28 -8.63 -0.95 -3.70
C ALA A 28 -7.82 0.33 -3.95
N ALA A 29 -8.46 1.40 -4.45
CA ALA A 29 -7.81 2.71 -4.64
C ALA A 29 -7.24 3.28 -3.34
N ARG A 30 -8.04 3.30 -2.25
CA ARG A 30 -7.58 3.78 -0.93
C ARG A 30 -6.43 2.94 -0.39
N ARG A 31 -6.48 1.61 -0.59
CA ARG A 31 -5.41 0.69 -0.19
C ARG A 31 -4.10 0.99 -0.94
N MET A 32 -4.18 1.15 -2.26
CA MET A 32 -3.03 1.53 -3.10
C MET A 32 -2.42 2.86 -2.66
N LEU A 33 -3.26 3.87 -2.37
CA LEU A 33 -2.80 5.18 -1.89
C LEU A 33 -2.17 5.10 -0.50
N GLY A 34 -2.75 4.33 0.42
CA GLY A 34 -2.18 4.14 1.76
C GLY A 34 -0.80 3.47 1.71
N ILE A 35 -0.64 2.48 0.83
CA ILE A 35 0.66 1.81 0.64
C ILE A 35 1.67 2.76 -0.01
N ALA A 36 1.24 3.60 -0.96
CA ALA A 36 2.09 4.62 -1.57
C ALA A 36 2.62 5.62 -0.54
N LEU A 37 1.77 6.07 0.39
CA LEU A 37 2.16 6.97 1.48
C LEU A 37 3.20 6.34 2.41
N VAL A 38 3.01 5.07 2.78
CA VAL A 38 3.99 4.33 3.61
C VAL A 38 5.33 4.17 2.87
N ARG A 39 5.30 3.97 1.56
CA ARG A 39 6.51 3.85 0.73
C ARG A 39 7.28 5.17 0.62
N ASP A 40 6.58 6.31 0.65
CA ASP A 40 7.20 7.64 0.67
C ASP A 40 7.71 8.06 2.07
N GLY A 41 7.72 7.13 3.04
CA GLY A 41 8.22 7.36 4.40
C GLY A 41 7.17 7.83 5.40
N GLY A 42 5.89 7.85 5.01
CA GLY A 42 4.78 8.19 5.91
C GLY A 42 4.57 7.13 7.00
N ASP A 43 4.15 7.58 8.18
CA ASP A 43 3.76 6.66 9.26
C ASP A 43 2.52 5.84 8.87
N ARG A 44 2.49 4.57 9.27
CA ARG A 44 1.39 3.65 8.91
C ARG A 44 0.04 4.05 9.52
N ALA A 45 0.02 4.69 10.70
CA ALA A 45 -1.23 5.17 11.28
C ALA A 45 -1.74 6.39 10.51
N MET A 46 -0.87 7.34 10.22
CA MET A 46 -1.21 8.53 9.41
C MET A 46 -1.68 8.14 8.01
N ALA A 47 -1.03 7.18 7.36
CA ALA A 47 -1.43 6.68 6.04
C ALA A 47 -2.80 6.00 6.07
N ALA A 48 -3.10 5.23 7.13
CA ALA A 48 -4.40 4.58 7.30
C ALA A 48 -5.51 5.61 7.50
N GLU A 49 -5.29 6.58 8.39
CA GLU A 49 -6.21 7.69 8.65
C GLU A 49 -6.47 8.53 7.39
N THR A 50 -5.41 8.95 6.70
CA THR A 50 -5.49 9.73 5.46
C THR A 50 -6.29 9.01 4.37
N CYS A 51 -6.18 7.68 4.33
CA CYS A 51 -6.90 6.86 3.35
C CYS A 51 -8.25 6.34 3.86
N GLY A 52 -8.71 6.77 5.04
CA GLY A 52 -10.00 6.37 5.63
C GLY A 52 -10.08 4.87 5.91
N MET A 53 -8.99 4.28 6.40
CA MET A 53 -8.84 2.84 6.63
C MET A 53 -8.47 2.57 8.07
N ASP A 54 -8.81 1.38 8.56
CA ASP A 54 -8.24 0.87 9.79
C ASP A 54 -6.76 0.49 9.61
N ARG A 55 -5.96 0.71 10.66
CA ARG A 55 -4.51 0.45 10.64
C ARG A 55 -4.18 -1.01 10.35
N GLN A 56 -4.99 -1.96 10.81
CA GLN A 56 -4.82 -3.38 10.54
C GLN A 56 -5.12 -3.70 9.07
N THR A 57 -6.18 -3.11 8.52
CA THR A 57 -6.52 -3.25 7.10
C THR A 57 -5.38 -2.76 6.20
N LEU A 58 -4.76 -1.62 6.53
CA LEU A 58 -3.61 -1.12 5.79
C LEU A 58 -2.38 -2.02 5.97
N ARG A 59 -2.15 -2.55 7.17
CA ARG A 59 -1.03 -3.46 7.45
C ARG A 59 -1.13 -4.74 6.63
N ASP A 60 -2.27 -5.40 6.66
CA ASP A 60 -2.55 -6.58 5.85
C ASP A 60 -2.45 -6.23 4.35
N GLY A 61 -2.81 -4.98 4.04
CA GLY A 61 -2.61 -4.35 2.76
C GLY A 61 -1.18 -4.36 2.24
N VAL A 62 -0.29 -3.78 3.02
CA VAL A 62 1.13 -3.70 2.75
C VAL A 62 1.73 -5.10 2.65
N HIS A 63 1.37 -6.01 3.55
CA HIS A 63 1.90 -7.38 3.52
C HIS A 63 1.50 -8.14 2.27
N ARG A 64 0.22 -8.09 1.88
CA ARG A 64 -0.24 -8.77 0.65
C ARG A 64 0.37 -8.16 -0.61
N SER A 65 0.44 -6.83 -0.69
CA SER A 65 1.08 -6.14 -1.81
C SER A 65 2.57 -6.44 -1.92
N THR A 66 3.25 -6.67 -0.79
CA THR A 66 4.66 -7.05 -0.77
C THR A 66 4.87 -8.49 -1.25
N ALA A 67 3.89 -9.38 -1.05
CA ALA A 67 3.95 -10.77 -1.50
C ALA A 67 3.46 -10.98 -2.95
N GLU A 68 2.43 -10.24 -3.37
CA GLU A 68 1.68 -10.47 -4.61
C GLU A 68 1.73 -9.29 -5.60
N GLY A 69 2.39 -8.18 -5.25
CA GLY A 69 2.44 -6.97 -6.08
C GLY A 69 1.08 -6.27 -6.20
N LEU A 70 0.77 -5.74 -7.39
CA LEU A 70 -0.55 -5.13 -7.69
C LEU A 70 -1.69 -6.15 -7.72
N ALA A 71 -1.40 -7.44 -7.91
CA ALA A 71 -2.41 -8.49 -7.93
C ALA A 71 -3.02 -8.76 -6.54
N GLY A 72 -2.33 -8.36 -5.48
CA GLY A 72 -2.77 -8.53 -4.09
C GLY A 72 -3.52 -7.34 -3.48
N LEU A 73 -3.93 -6.36 -4.29
CA LEU A 73 -4.50 -5.08 -3.82
C LEU A 73 -6.03 -5.01 -3.93
#